data_AF-A0A1G2PBX0-F1
#
_entry.id   AF-A0A1G2PBX0-F1
#
_cell.length_a   1.000
_cell.length_b   1.000
_cell.length_c   1.000
_cell.angle_alpha   90.00
_cell.angle_beta   90.00
_cell.angle_gamma   90.00
#
_symmetry.space_group_name_H-M   'P 1'
#
loop_
_entity.id
_entity.type
_entity.pdbx_description
1 polymer ?
#
loop_
_entity_poly.entity_id
_entity_poly.type
_entity_poly.pdbx_seq_one_letter_code
_entity_poly.pdbx_strand_id
1 'polypeptide(L)'
;MKIIVKAKTKAKEEKVERVGQPVIDFTNKNLDNKKEGNELVTYKVFVKEAPVAGKANEAIIRALAKYFDTAPSRIKLIAGQTSKQKLFEII
;
A
#
# COMPACT_ATOMS: atom_id res chain seq x y z
N MET A 1 -8.21 -8.54 -5.62
CA MET A 1 -7.55 -7.30 -6.07
C MET A 1 -6.17 -7.20 -5.43
N LYS A 2 -5.11 -6.85 -6.18
CA LYS A 2 -3.76 -6.62 -5.63
C LYS A 2 -3.44 -5.13 -5.60
N ILE A 3 -2.87 -4.65 -4.50
CA ILE A 3 -2.53 -3.23 -4.30
C ILE A 3 -1.13 -3.06 -3.70
N ILE A 4 -0.47 -1.96 -4.05
CA ILE A 4 0.79 -1.56 -3.43
C ILE A 4 0.47 -0.62 -2.26
N VAL A 5 1.09 -0.86 -1.12
CA VAL A 5 0.95 -0.02 0.07
C VAL A 5 2.31 0.57 0.46
N LYS A 6 2.38 1.89 0.49
CA LYS A 6 3.49 2.67 1.05
C LYS A 6 3.19 2.95 2.52
N ALA A 7 3.81 2.18 3.40
CA ALA A 7 3.63 2.29 4.84
C ALA A 7 4.32 3.54 5.40
N LYS A 8 3.58 4.34 6.16
CA LYS A 8 4.05 5.50 6.94
C LYS A 8 3.80 5.22 8.42
N THR A 9 4.78 4.59 9.06
CA THR A 9 4.72 4.25 10.49
C THR A 9 5.04 5.44 11.38
N LYS A 10 4.65 5.39 12.66
CA LYS A 10 4.80 6.50 13.63
C LYS A 10 4.11 7.80 13.18
N ALA A 11 3.00 7.68 12.47
CA ALA A 11 2.18 8.82 12.08
C ALA A 11 1.42 9.39 13.30
N LYS A 12 1.06 10.68 13.25
CA LYS A 12 0.22 11.31 14.29
C LYS A 12 -1.21 10.76 14.28
N GLU A 13 -1.70 10.36 13.11
CA GLU A 13 -3.07 9.90 12.87
C GLU A 13 -3.07 8.69 11.93
N GLU A 14 -4.11 7.85 12.05
CA GLU A 14 -4.34 6.73 11.13
C GLU A 14 -5.09 7.25 9.89
N LYS A 15 -4.54 7.02 8.70
CA LYS A 15 -5.11 7.52 7.44
C LYS A 15 -4.75 6.62 6.27
N VAL A 16 -5.69 6.42 5.34
CA VAL A 16 -5.44 5.74 4.06
C VAL A 16 -5.69 6.73 2.93
N GLU A 17 -4.71 6.90 2.05
CA GLU A 17 -4.80 7.78 0.89
C GLU A 17 -4.51 6.97 -0.37
N ARG A 18 -5.42 7.01 -1.35
CA ARG A 18 -5.11 6.52 -2.69
C ARG A 18 -4.14 7.50 -3.35
N VAL A 19 -2.92 7.03 -3.62
CA VAL A 19 -2.01 7.76 -4.49
C VAL A 19 -2.43 7.39 -5.90
N GLY A 20 -2.71 8.38 -6.75
CA GLY A 20 -3.19 8.16 -8.11
C GLY A 20 -2.43 7.05 -8.83
N GLN A 21 -3.11 6.33 -9.72
CA GLN A 21 -2.40 5.56 -10.75
C GLN A 21 -1.42 6.53 -11.44
N PRO A 22 -0.23 6.07 -11.87
CA PRO A 22 0.50 6.86 -12.84
C PRO A 22 -0.47 7.12 -13.99
N VAL A 23 -0.79 8.41 -14.21
CA VAL A 23 -1.50 8.80 -15.42
C VAL A 23 -0.64 8.23 -16.54
N ILE A 24 -1.24 7.47 -17.46
CA ILE A 24 -0.57 7.14 -18.71
C ILE A 24 -0.42 8.48 -19.41
N ASP A 25 0.69 9.16 -19.13
CA ASP A 25 1.04 10.39 -19.80
C ASP A 25 1.45 9.97 -21.20
N PHE A 26 0.52 10.09 -22.15
CA PHE A 26 0.79 9.84 -23.57
C PHE A 26 1.80 10.86 -24.14
N THR A 27 2.33 11.78 -23.33
CA THR A 27 3.42 12.66 -23.73
C THR A 27 4.76 11.95 -23.57
N ASN A 28 5.25 11.49 -24.71
CA ASN A 28 6.56 10.89 -24.88
C ASN A 28 7.69 11.85 -24.45
N LYS A 29 8.42 11.51 -23.37
CA LYS A 29 9.81 11.93 -23.19
C LYS A 29 10.56 10.95 -22.28
N ASN A 30 11.51 10.26 -22.89
CA ASN A 30 12.66 9.55 -22.28
C ASN A 30 13.09 10.18 -20.93
N LEU A 31 13.39 9.43 -19.87
CA LEU A 31 14.61 8.64 -19.68
C LEU A 31 14.49 7.82 -18.36
N ASP A 32 15.12 6.64 -18.32
CA ASP A 32 15.45 5.84 -17.12
C ASP A 32 14.32 5.47 -16.11
N ASN A 33 13.50 4.50 -16.50
CA ASN A 33 13.30 3.21 -15.79
C ASN A 33 12.01 2.58 -16.33
N LYS A 34 12.17 1.83 -17.41
CA LYS A 34 11.14 0.94 -17.96
C LYS A 34 10.64 0.01 -16.85
N LYS A 35 9.46 0.28 -16.29
CA LYS A 35 8.69 -0.71 -15.52
C LYS A 35 7.48 -1.10 -16.35
N GLU A 36 7.76 -1.95 -17.33
CA GLU A 36 6.75 -2.83 -17.91
C GLU A 36 6.06 -3.64 -16.81
N GLY A 37 4.74 -3.77 -16.91
CA GLY A 37 4.00 -4.87 -16.30
C GLY A 37 3.35 -4.57 -14.95
N ASN A 38 2.03 -4.33 -15.00
CA ASN A 38 1.06 -4.24 -13.90
C ASN A 38 0.99 -2.87 -13.19
N GLU A 39 0.07 -2.02 -13.67
CA GLU A 39 -0.44 -0.82 -12.98
C GLU A 39 -1.21 -1.21 -11.70
N LEU A 40 -0.48 -1.64 -10.67
CA LEU A 40 -1.06 -1.84 -9.35
C LEU A 40 -1.35 -0.48 -8.72
N VAL A 41 -2.59 -0.29 -8.26
CA VAL A 41 -2.99 0.92 -7.54
C VAL A 41 -2.16 1.05 -6.27
N THR A 42 -1.60 2.24 -6.03
CA THR A 42 -0.77 2.52 -4.87
C THR A 42 -1.55 3.29 -3.81
N TYR A 43 -1.43 2.86 -2.55
CA TYR A 43 -2.01 3.52 -1.39
C TYR A 43 -0.91 3.94 -0.42
N LYS A 44 -1.04 5.11 0.19
CA LYS A 44 -0.27 5.50 1.37
C LYS A 44 -1.11 5.17 2.60
N VAL A 45 -0.53 4.41 3.51
CA VAL A 45 -1.20 4.04 4.76
C VAL A 45 -0.36 4.56 5.91
N PHE A 46 -0.96 5.47 6.68
CA PHE A 46 -0.40 6.06 7.87
C PHE A 46 -0.89 5.27 9.08
N VAL A 47 0.04 4.76 9.87
CA VAL A 47 -0.24 4.01 11.10
C VAL A 47 0.58 4.58 12.24
N LYS A 48 0.04 4.55 13.45
CA LYS A 48 0.72 5.04 14.64
C LYS A 48 1.78 4.04 15.12
N GLU A 49 1.52 2.76 14.85
CA GLU A 49 2.33 1.62 15.26
C GLU A 49 3.73 1.66 14.64
N ALA A 50 4.71 1.25 15.44
CA ALA A 50 6.07 1.08 14.97
C ALA A 50 6.19 -0.19 14.11
N PRO A 51 7.14 -0.25 13.15
CA PRO A 51 7.44 -1.44 12.35
C PRO A 51 8.22 -2.49 13.16
N VAL A 52 7.77 -2.80 14.37
CA VAL A 52 8.41 -3.73 15.31
C VAL A 52 7.47 -4.91 15.53
N ALA A 53 8.00 -6.12 15.47
CA ALA A 53 7.27 -7.36 15.75
C ALA A 53 5.93 -7.51 14.99
N GLY A 54 5.86 -7.03 13.74
CA GLY A 54 4.65 -7.15 12.91
C GLY A 54 3.49 -6.20 13.25
N LYS A 55 3.58 -5.38 14.31
CA LYS A 55 2.50 -4.48 14.74
C LYS A 55 2.04 -3.51 13.64
N ALA A 56 2.98 -2.94 12.89
CA ALA A 56 2.65 -2.09 11.75
C ALA A 56 1.89 -2.86 10.65
N ASN A 57 2.15 -4.16 10.46
CA ASN A 57 1.45 -4.95 9.44
C ASN A 57 -0.03 -5.13 9.82
N GLU A 58 -0.30 -5.50 11.08
CA GLU A 58 -1.67 -5.60 11.59
C GLU A 58 -2.40 -4.27 11.53
N ALA A 59 -1.76 -3.18 11.92
CA ALA A 59 -2.34 -1.84 11.84
C ALA A 59 -2.69 -1.46 10.40
N ILE A 60 -1.79 -1.74 9.44
CA ILE A 60 -2.06 -1.51 8.02
C ILE A 60 -3.24 -2.34 7.55
N ILE A 61 -3.33 -3.62 7.93
CA ILE A 61 -4.45 -4.49 7.57
C ILE A 61 -5.78 -3.93 8.11
N ARG A 62 -5.81 -3.47 9.37
CA ARG A 62 -7.00 -2.86 9.98
C ARG A 62 -7.41 -1.57 9.29
N ALA A 63 -6.45 -0.69 9.00
CA ALA A 63 -6.70 0.56 8.30
C ALA A 63 -7.25 0.32 6.88
N LEU A 64 -6.69 -0.66 6.15
CA LEU A 64 -7.18 -1.05 4.83
C LEU A 64 -8.56 -1.70 4.89
N ALA A 65 -8.80 -2.58 5.87
CA ALA A 65 -10.09 -3.24 6.08
C ALA A 65 -11.21 -2.20 6.27
N LYS A 66 -10.96 -1.19 7.11
CA LYS A 66 -11.88 -0.07 7.31
C LYS A 66 -12.07 0.78 6.05
N TYR A 67 -11.00 1.02 5.29
CA TYR A 67 -11.07 1.84 4.08
C TYR A 67 -11.85 1.17 2.94
N PHE A 68 -11.70 -0.15 2.79
CA PHE A 68 -12.36 -0.95 1.75
C PHE A 68 -13.68 -1.59 2.21
N ASP A 69 -14.11 -1.30 3.43
CA ASP A 69 -15.31 -1.88 4.05
C ASP A 69 -15.34 -3.42 3.96
N THR A 70 -14.23 -4.06 4.33
CA THR A 70 -14.05 -5.51 4.22
C THR A 70 -13.46 -6.10 5.49
N ALA A 71 -13.60 -7.41 5.66
CA ALA A 71 -13.04 -8.11 6.81
C ALA A 71 -11.49 -8.12 6.74
N PRO A 72 -10.77 -7.94 7.87
CA PRO A 72 -9.31 -7.99 7.88
C PRO A 72 -8.75 -9.34 7.41
N SER A 73 -9.51 -10.43 7.57
CA SER A 73 -9.15 -11.77 7.08
C SER A 73 -9.09 -11.87 5.54
N ARG A 74 -9.75 -10.96 4.82
CA ARG A 74 -9.70 -10.86 3.35
C ARG A 74 -8.50 -10.09 2.85
N ILE A 75 -7.71 -9.48 3.75
CA ILE A 75 -6.52 -8.71 3.39
C ILE A 75 -5.28 -9.50 3.77
N LYS A 76 -4.51 -9.90 2.77
CA LYS A 76 -3.29 -10.69 2.95
C LYS A 76 -2.06 -9.91 2.52
N LEU A 77 -1.03 -9.93 3.35
CA LEU A 77 0.29 -9.42 3.00
C LEU A 77 1.02 -10.45 2.14
N ILE A 78 1.17 -10.16 0.85
CA ILE A 78 1.83 -11.06 -0.10
C ILE A 78 3.35 -10.88 -0.08
N ALA A 79 3.82 -9.63 -0.01
CA ALA A 79 5.25 -9.33 -0.01
C ALA A 79 5.59 -8.01 0.71
N GLY A 80 6.86 -7.86 1.11
CA GLY A 80 7.36 -6.63 1.74
C GLY A 80 7.15 -6.56 3.26
N GLN A 81 7.22 -7.70 3.96
CA GLN A 81 7.11 -7.72 5.42
C GLN A 81 8.08 -6.75 6.12
N THR A 82 9.32 -6.66 5.63
CA THR A 82 10.37 -5.76 6.12
C THR A 82 10.50 -4.45 5.34
N SER A 83 9.79 -4.30 4.21
CA SER A 83 9.91 -3.14 3.33
C SER A 83 8.88 -2.05 3.67
N LYS A 84 9.20 -0.80 3.31
CA LYS A 84 8.26 0.33 3.35
C LYS A 84 7.20 0.23 2.24
N GLN A 85 7.52 -0.48 1.16
CA GLN A 85 6.59 -0.81 0.08
C GLN A 85 6.16 -2.27 0.22
N LYS A 86 4.85 -2.48 0.36
CA LYS A 86 4.26 -3.79 0.63
C LYS A 86 3.23 -4.11 -0.44
N LEU A 87 3.13 -5.39 -0.80
CA LEU A 87 2.09 -5.89 -1.71
C LEU A 87 1.00 -6.56 -0.88
N PHE A 88 -0.22 -6.05 -0.98
CA PHE A 88 -1.38 -6.65 -0.35
C PHE A 88 -2.36 -7.19 -1.39
N GLU A 89 -3.01 -8.28 -1.04
CA GLU A 89 -4.13 -8.84 -1.78
C GLU A 89 -5.40 -8.72 -0.95
N ILE A 90 -6.47 -8.27 -1.60
CA ILE A 90 -7.83 -8.15 -1.05
C ILE A 90 -8.70 -9.16 -1.79
N ILE A 91 -9.32 -10.09 -1.04
CA ILE A 91 -10.15 -11.20 -1.55
C ILE A 91 -11.63 -10.83 -1.59
#